data_AF-A0A383DEZ6-F1
#
_entry.id   AF-A0A383DEZ6-F1
#
_cell.length_a   1.000
_cell.length_b   1.000
_cell.length_c   1.000
_cell.angle_alpha   90.00
_cell.angle_beta   90.00
_cell.angle_gamma   90.00
#
_symmetry.space_group_name_H-M   'P 1'
#
loop_
_entity.id
_entity.type
_entity.pdbx_description
1 polymer ?
#
loop_
_entity_poly.entity_id
_entity_poly.type
_entity_poly.pdbx_seq_one_letter_code
_entity_poly.pdbx_strand_id
1 'polypeptide(L)'
;MKYSHIICHYSEIGLKGKNRPYFVKSLQKNIRYAVDQAVPELVKNVEKTHDRLIISLNEGVKDSYDLLFETLRAVFGIAYFCPALMIDNDLDSIKINAIKILENEEFQSFRVTARMANSVSLYSKMYVHEHVGSFIQNKFKKNVNLNHPDITCYIDTI
;
A
#
# COMPACT_ATOMS: atom_id res chain seq x y z
N MET A 1 8.15 11.41 5.26
CA MET A 1 7.14 11.53 4.18
C MET A 1 5.77 11.30 4.81
N LYS A 2 4.71 12.03 4.41
CA LYS A 2 3.36 11.80 4.96
C LYS A 2 2.65 10.72 4.13
N TYR A 3 2.18 9.68 4.80
CA TYR A 3 1.35 8.65 4.19
C TYR A 3 -0.10 9.14 4.18
N SER A 4 -0.80 8.93 3.07
CA SER A 4 -2.25 9.20 3.02
C SER A 4 -3.07 7.96 3.32
N HIS A 5 -2.52 6.76 3.09
CA HIS A 5 -3.25 5.51 3.24
C HIS A 5 -2.36 4.40 3.82
N ILE A 6 -2.99 3.39 4.41
CA ILE A 6 -2.37 2.10 4.74
C ILE A 6 -3.11 1.01 3.98
N ILE A 7 -2.36 0.16 3.28
CA ILE A 7 -2.89 -1.03 2.61
C ILE A 7 -2.70 -2.22 3.54
N CYS A 8 -3.80 -2.80 4.03
CA CYS A 8 -3.78 -3.97 4.89
C CYS A 8 -4.05 -5.24 4.09
N HIS A 9 -3.08 -6.13 4.09
CA HIS A 9 -3.20 -7.48 3.55
C HIS A 9 -3.52 -8.44 4.68
N TYR A 10 -4.56 -9.25 4.49
CA TYR A 10 -4.95 -10.30 5.42
C TYR A 10 -4.60 -11.67 4.85
N SER A 11 -4.25 -12.60 5.74
CA SER A 11 -4.00 -13.99 5.36
C SER A 11 -5.30 -14.77 5.45
N GLU A 12 -5.68 -15.42 4.34
CA GLU A 12 -6.94 -16.16 4.24
C GLU A 12 -6.73 -17.68 4.24
N ILE A 13 -5.55 -18.17 4.64
CA ILE A 13 -5.03 -19.54 4.37
C ILE A 13 -6.00 -20.69 4.72
N GLY A 14 -7.09 -20.47 5.47
CA GLY A 14 -8.07 -21.50 5.81
C GLY A 14 -9.56 -21.19 5.61
N LEU A 15 -9.99 -20.09 4.99
CA LEU A 15 -11.45 -19.83 4.88
C LEU A 15 -12.08 -20.71 3.79
N LYS A 16 -12.61 -21.87 4.20
CA LYS A 16 -13.48 -22.70 3.35
C LYS A 16 -14.83 -21.99 3.13
N GLY A 17 -15.26 -21.87 1.88
CA GLY A 17 -16.64 -21.53 1.50
C GLY A 17 -17.00 -20.03 1.59
N LYS A 18 -18.16 -19.71 2.17
CA LYS A 18 -18.80 -18.37 2.19
C LYS A 18 -18.40 -17.49 3.39
N ASN A 19 -17.35 -17.84 4.14
CA ASN A 19 -16.97 -17.15 5.39
C ASN A 19 -16.13 -15.89 5.18
N ARG A 20 -15.60 -15.69 3.97
CA ARG A 20 -14.77 -14.55 3.63
C ARG A 20 -15.44 -13.19 3.89
N PRO A 21 -16.68 -12.92 3.43
CA PRO A 21 -17.33 -11.63 3.70
C PRO A 21 -17.52 -11.37 5.21
N TYR A 22 -17.80 -12.43 5.99
CA TYR A 22 -17.91 -12.33 7.43
C TYR A 22 -16.56 -12.00 8.07
N PHE A 23 -15.50 -12.73 7.72
CA PHE A 23 -14.15 -12.48 8.21
C PHE A 23 -13.69 -11.04 7.92
N VAL A 24 -13.81 -10.60 6.68
CA VAL A 24 -13.37 -9.25 6.27
C VAL A 24 -14.17 -8.17 7.01
N LYS A 25 -15.49 -8.37 7.20
CA LYS A 25 -16.32 -7.44 7.97
C LYS A 25 -15.90 -7.39 9.45
N SER A 26 -15.60 -8.53 10.06
CA SER A 26 -15.13 -8.60 11.44
C SER A 26 -13.75 -7.96 11.60
N LEU A 27 -12.83 -8.22 10.67
CA LEU A 27 -11.50 -7.60 10.65
C LEU A 27 -11.60 -6.08 10.50
N GLN A 28 -12.42 -5.59 9.57
CA GLN A 28 -12.69 -4.16 9.40
C GLN A 28 -13.15 -3.50 10.71
N LYS A 29 -14.09 -4.14 11.42
CA LYS A 29 -14.60 -3.65 12.71
C LYS A 29 -13.50 -3.64 13.79
N ASN A 30 -12.70 -4.70 13.87
CA ASN A 30 -11.62 -4.79 14.86
C ASN A 30 -10.54 -3.73 14.61
N ILE A 31 -10.15 -3.52 13.35
CA ILE A 31 -9.22 -2.45 12.97
C ILE A 31 -9.80 -1.11 13.40
N ARG A 32 -11.06 -0.81 13.03
CA ARG A 32 -11.69 0.47 13.36
C ARG A 32 -11.73 0.71 14.87
N TYR A 33 -12.13 -0.30 15.65
CA TYR A 33 -12.15 -0.20 17.10
C TYR A 33 -10.76 0.08 17.68
N ALA A 34 -9.74 -0.67 17.25
CA ALA A 34 -8.38 -0.52 17.77
C ALA A 34 -7.79 0.87 17.48
N VAL A 35 -7.92 1.35 16.24
CA VAL A 35 -7.39 2.66 15.86
C VAL A 35 -8.16 3.82 16.49
N ASP A 36 -9.47 3.66 16.75
CA ASP A 36 -10.26 4.69 17.44
C ASP A 36 -9.87 4.85 18.91
N GLN A 37 -9.39 3.78 19.55
CA GLN A 37 -8.88 3.85 20.92
C GLN A 37 -7.47 4.42 20.98
N ALA A 38 -6.60 4.06 20.04
CA ALA A 38 -5.19 4.43 20.07
C ALA A 38 -4.92 5.80 19.42
N VAL A 39 -5.59 6.12 18.32
CA VAL A 39 -5.33 7.29 17.45
C VAL A 39 -6.65 7.88 16.89
N PRO A 40 -7.55 8.39 17.75
CA PRO A 40 -8.96 8.70 17.44
C PRO A 40 -9.22 9.66 16.27
N GLU A 41 -8.23 10.46 15.87
CA GLU A 41 -8.36 11.45 14.80
C GLU A 41 -7.53 11.12 13.55
N LEU A 42 -6.61 10.17 13.64
CA LEU A 42 -5.67 9.90 12.55
C LEU A 42 -6.33 9.10 11.41
N VAL A 43 -7.23 8.18 11.74
CA VAL A 43 -7.88 7.30 10.75
C VAL A 43 -9.23 7.86 10.32
N LYS A 44 -9.34 8.22 9.04
CA LYS A 44 -10.56 8.72 8.41
C LYS A 44 -11.55 7.60 8.11
N ASN A 45 -11.12 6.55 7.43
CA ASN A 45 -11.97 5.44 7.05
C ASN A 45 -11.18 4.12 6.96
N VAL A 46 -11.90 3.01 7.06
CA VAL A 46 -11.38 1.66 6.77
C VAL A 46 -12.32 1.04 5.74
N GLU A 47 -11.87 0.90 4.50
CA GLU A 47 -12.66 0.45 3.37
C GLU A 47 -12.29 -0.96 2.95
N LYS A 48 -13.28 -1.70 2.44
CA LYS A 48 -13.09 -3.04 1.89
C LYS A 48 -12.94 -2.96 0.39
N THR A 49 -11.84 -3.47 -0.13
CA THR A 49 -11.70 -3.74 -1.56
C THR A 49 -11.90 -5.23 -1.82
N HIS A 50 -11.65 -5.67 -3.05
CA HIS A 50 -11.82 -7.08 -3.41
C HIS A 50 -10.96 -7.99 -2.53
N ASP A 51 -9.69 -7.65 -2.29
CA ASP A 51 -8.67 -8.50 -1.68
C ASP A 51 -7.91 -7.84 -0.52
N ARG A 52 -8.18 -6.57 -0.22
CA ARG A 52 -7.46 -5.78 0.79
C ARG A 52 -8.43 -4.97 1.65
N LEU A 53 -7.92 -4.47 2.77
CA LEU A 53 -8.55 -3.39 3.53
C LEU A 53 -7.71 -2.13 3.33
N ILE A 54 -8.33 -1.01 2.97
CA ILE A 54 -7.65 0.26 2.74
C ILE A 54 -8.02 1.21 3.88
N ILE A 55 -7.02 1.71 4.60
CA ILE A 55 -7.20 2.68 5.68
C ILE A 55 -6.82 4.05 5.12
N SER A 56 -7.73 5.01 5.10
CA SER A 56 -7.43 6.39 4.73
C SER A 56 -7.12 7.21 6.00
N LEU A 57 -6.11 8.07 5.90
CA LEU A 57 -5.62 8.88 7.01
C LEU A 57 -6.05 10.34 6.84
N ASN A 58 -6.31 11.02 7.95
CA ASN A 58 -6.56 12.45 7.97
C ASN A 58 -5.25 13.23 7.81
N GLU A 59 -5.32 14.37 7.11
CA GLU A 59 -4.20 15.30 7.03
C GLU A 59 -4.12 16.17 8.28
N GLY A 60 -2.91 16.62 8.64
CA GLY A 60 -2.72 17.60 9.72
C GLY A 60 -2.76 17.03 11.14
N VAL A 61 -3.02 15.73 11.33
CA VAL A 61 -2.93 15.07 12.63
C VAL A 61 -1.47 14.72 12.91
N LYS A 62 -0.96 15.17 14.06
CA LYS A 62 0.44 15.03 14.48
C LYS A 62 0.89 13.58 14.35
N ASP A 63 2.00 13.36 13.66
CA ASP A 63 2.51 12.05 13.19
C ASP A 63 2.59 11.01 14.32
N SER A 64 1.50 10.28 14.54
CA SER A 64 1.40 9.16 15.48
C SER A 64 1.50 7.83 14.72
N TYR A 65 2.28 7.81 13.64
CA TYR A 65 2.42 6.65 12.76
C TYR A 65 2.99 5.44 13.51
N ASP A 66 3.92 5.65 14.43
CA ASP A 66 4.48 4.57 15.24
C ASP A 66 3.39 3.86 16.05
N LEU A 67 2.56 4.63 16.77
CA LEU A 67 1.44 4.09 17.54
C LEU A 67 0.38 3.44 16.64
N LEU A 68 0.09 4.02 15.48
CA LEU A 68 -0.79 3.40 14.48
C LEU A 68 -0.22 2.04 14.03
N PHE A 69 1.07 1.96 13.71
CA PHE A 69 1.72 0.74 13.25
C PHE A 69 1.77 -0.32 14.34
N GLU A 70 2.06 0.05 15.58
CA GLU A 70 1.98 -0.85 16.74
C GLU A 70 0.56 -1.38 16.93
N THR A 71 -0.43 -0.50 16.87
CA THR A 71 -1.85 -0.87 16.98
C THR A 71 -2.24 -1.86 15.89
N LEU A 72 -1.90 -1.59 14.62
CA LEU A 72 -2.20 -2.47 13.50
C LEU A 72 -1.47 -3.82 13.60
N ARG A 73 -0.21 -3.85 14.06
CA ARG A 73 0.52 -5.11 14.31
C ARG A 73 -0.18 -6.00 15.34
N ALA A 74 -0.87 -5.39 16.32
CA ALA A 74 -1.59 -6.12 17.36
C ALA A 74 -2.96 -6.66 16.89
N VAL A 75 -3.48 -6.24 15.73
CA VAL A 75 -4.78 -6.71 15.22
C VAL A 75 -4.63 -8.08 14.53
N PHE A 76 -5.14 -9.12 15.17
CA PHE A 76 -5.18 -10.47 14.59
C PHE A 76 -5.97 -10.51 13.28
N GLY A 77 -5.43 -11.25 12.31
CA GLY A 77 -5.98 -11.38 10.96
C GLY A 77 -5.29 -10.50 9.91
N ILE A 78 -4.56 -9.46 10.33
CA ILE A 78 -3.63 -8.75 9.45
C ILE A 78 -2.39 -9.63 9.25
N ALA A 79 -2.05 -9.92 7.99
CA ALA A 79 -0.81 -10.63 7.65
C ALA A 79 0.36 -9.65 7.57
N TYR A 80 0.16 -8.54 6.86
CA TYR A 80 1.08 -7.42 6.81
C TYR A 80 0.33 -6.18 6.33
N PHE A 81 0.93 -5.01 6.52
CA PHE A 81 0.40 -3.76 6.01
C PHE A 81 1.52 -2.90 5.43
N CYS A 82 1.14 -2.03 4.49
CA CYS A 82 2.07 -1.15 3.79
C CYS A 82 1.56 0.29 3.88
N PRO A 83 2.35 1.22 4.47
CA PRO A 83 2.10 2.65 4.33
C PRO A 83 2.21 3.06 2.86
N ALA A 84 1.26 3.87 2.40
CA ALA A 84 1.10 4.17 0.98
C ALA A 84 0.69 5.64 0.76
N LEU A 85 0.94 6.09 -0.46
CA LEU A 85 0.46 7.37 -0.98
C LEU A 85 -0.58 7.08 -2.05
N MET A 86 -1.81 7.55 -1.83
CA MET A 86 -2.83 7.64 -2.88
C MET A 86 -2.51 8.80 -3.81
N ILE A 87 -2.58 8.54 -5.10
CA ILE A 87 -2.24 9.46 -6.18
C ILE A 87 -3.25 9.33 -7.31
N ASP A 88 -3.23 10.27 -8.23
CA ASP A 88 -4.03 10.20 -9.46
C ASP A 88 -3.64 8.99 -10.32
N ASN A 89 -4.65 8.39 -10.96
CA ASN A 89 -4.50 7.20 -11.80
C ASN A 89 -4.04 7.55 -13.21
N ASP A 90 -2.88 8.20 -13.33
CA ASP A 90 -2.22 8.49 -14.59
C ASP A 90 -0.71 8.16 -14.50
N LEU A 91 -0.11 7.91 -15.66
CA LEU A 91 1.26 7.41 -15.71
C LEU A 91 2.29 8.41 -15.17
N ASP A 92 2.07 9.71 -15.37
CA ASP A 92 3.06 10.72 -14.98
C ASP A 92 3.01 11.00 -13.48
N SER A 93 1.81 10.99 -12.89
CA SER A 93 1.64 11.01 -11.43
C SER A 93 2.33 9.81 -10.77
N ILE A 94 2.17 8.60 -11.33
CA ILE A 94 2.85 7.39 -10.84
C ILE A 94 4.37 7.57 -10.88
N LYS A 95 4.92 8.02 -12.01
CA LYS A 95 6.37 8.24 -12.18
C LYS A 95 6.93 9.23 -11.16
N ILE A 96 6.29 10.40 -11.03
CA ILE A 96 6.76 11.47 -10.13
C ILE A 96 6.77 11.00 -8.68
N ASN A 97 5.70 10.34 -8.25
CA ASN A 97 5.58 9.87 -6.87
C ASN A 97 6.49 8.67 -6.57
N ALA A 98 6.75 7.79 -7.55
CA ALA A 98 7.73 6.72 -7.41
C ALA A 98 9.14 7.28 -7.14
N ILE A 99 9.57 8.32 -7.87
CA ILE A 99 10.84 9.00 -7.59
C ILE A 99 10.84 9.59 -6.20
N LYS A 100 9.79 10.33 -5.83
CA LYS A 100 9.70 10.99 -4.52
C LYS A 100 9.80 10.03 -3.33
N ILE A 101 9.22 8.84 -3.45
CA ILE A 101 9.33 7.79 -2.43
C ILE A 101 10.77 7.28 -2.36
N LEU A 102 11.36 6.94 -3.50
CA LEU A 102 12.70 6.34 -3.58
C LEU A 102 13.82 7.34 -3.28
N GLU A 103 13.61 8.65 -3.42
CA GLU A 103 14.62 9.68 -3.14
C GLU A 103 15.10 9.67 -1.69
N ASN A 104 14.31 9.12 -0.76
CA ASN A 104 14.67 9.04 0.66
C ASN A 104 15.27 7.67 1.06
N GLU A 105 15.47 6.77 0.10
CA GLU A 105 15.91 5.40 0.34
C GLU A 105 17.31 5.17 -0.25
N GLU A 106 18.16 4.40 0.45
CA GLU A 106 19.44 3.95 -0.08
C GLU A 106 19.33 2.56 -0.71
N PHE A 107 19.65 2.44 -2.00
CA PHE A 107 19.60 1.18 -2.74
C PHE A 107 20.59 1.17 -3.92
N GLN A 108 21.00 -0.02 -4.36
CA GLN A 108 21.82 -0.25 -5.55
C GLN A 108 21.03 -0.92 -6.67
N SER A 109 20.06 -1.75 -6.30
CA SER A 109 19.17 -2.43 -7.22
C SER A 109 17.70 -2.25 -6.85
N PHE A 110 16.81 -2.23 -7.86
CA PHE A 110 15.38 -2.09 -7.62
C PHE A 110 14.53 -2.91 -8.59
N ARG A 111 13.26 -3.04 -8.24
CA ARG A 111 12.19 -3.61 -9.08
C ARG A 111 10.93 -2.78 -8.97
N VAL A 112 10.18 -2.66 -10.06
CA VAL A 112 8.80 -2.17 -10.04
C VAL A 112 7.84 -3.35 -10.01
N THR A 113 6.89 -3.34 -9.07
CA THR A 113 5.84 -4.36 -8.99
C THR A 113 4.47 -3.71 -8.91
N ALA A 114 3.84 -3.59 -10.06
CA ALA A 114 2.45 -3.15 -10.16
C ALA A 114 1.44 -4.31 -9.91
N ARG A 115 0.35 -4.05 -9.21
CA ARG A 115 -0.82 -4.92 -8.99
C ARG A 115 -2.07 -4.18 -9.43
N MET A 116 -2.62 -4.58 -10.58
CA MET A 116 -3.70 -3.85 -11.24
C MET A 116 -5.04 -4.56 -11.03
N ALA A 117 -6.05 -3.86 -10.53
CA ALA A 117 -7.45 -4.28 -10.62
C ALA A 117 -7.95 -4.09 -12.08
N ASN A 118 -8.40 -5.18 -12.71
CA ASN A 118 -8.77 -5.20 -14.13
C ASN A 118 -9.89 -4.20 -14.50
N SER A 119 -10.75 -3.83 -13.56
CA SER A 119 -11.89 -2.94 -13.81
C SER A 119 -11.56 -1.44 -13.82
N VAL A 120 -10.40 -1.03 -13.31
CA VAL A 120 -10.06 0.39 -13.07
C VAL A 120 -8.73 0.81 -13.70
N SER A 121 -7.88 -0.14 -14.06
CA SER A 121 -6.55 0.19 -14.60
C SER A 121 -6.61 0.70 -16.04
N LEU A 122 -6.03 1.89 -16.27
CA LEU A 122 -5.84 2.45 -17.62
C LEU A 122 -4.70 1.77 -18.39
N TYR A 123 -3.79 1.11 -17.67
CA TYR A 123 -2.56 0.55 -18.22
C TYR A 123 -2.40 -0.92 -17.86
N SER A 124 -1.73 -1.68 -18.72
CA SER A 124 -1.32 -3.04 -18.38
C SER A 124 -0.21 -3.02 -17.33
N LYS A 125 -0.14 -4.07 -16.51
CA LYS A 125 0.91 -4.22 -15.50
C LYS A 125 2.32 -4.15 -16.10
N MET A 126 2.52 -4.79 -17.25
CA MET A 126 3.80 -4.79 -17.97
C MET A 126 4.18 -3.40 -18.47
N TYR A 127 3.20 -2.65 -19.01
CA TYR A 127 3.41 -1.27 -19.44
C TYR A 127 3.86 -0.38 -18.27
N VAL A 128 3.21 -0.50 -17.10
CA VAL A 128 3.60 0.23 -15.89
C VAL A 128 5.01 -0.15 -15.44
N HIS A 129 5.35 -1.45 -15.41
CA HIS A 129 6.68 -1.93 -15.02
C HIS A 129 7.77 -1.29 -15.86
N GLU A 130 7.61 -1.32 -17.19
CA GLU A 130 8.60 -0.81 -18.14
C GLU A 130 8.76 0.71 -18.04
N HIS A 131 7.64 1.45 -18.07
CA HIS A 131 7.69 2.91 -18.16
C HIS A 131 8.12 3.55 -16.84
N VAL A 132 7.61 3.05 -15.71
CA VAL A 132 8.03 3.55 -14.39
C VAL A 132 9.44 3.08 -14.08
N GLY A 133 9.79 1.83 -14.42
CA GLY A 133 11.14 1.29 -14.23
C GLY A 133 12.19 2.08 -15.01
N SER A 134 11.94 2.36 -16.28
CA SER A 134 12.81 3.21 -17.11
C SER A 134 12.97 4.61 -16.51
N PHE A 135 11.89 5.21 -16.00
CA PHE A 135 11.93 6.52 -15.38
C PHE A 135 12.80 6.54 -14.10
N ILE A 136 12.64 5.55 -13.22
CA ILE A 136 13.46 5.38 -12.01
C ILE A 136 14.93 5.16 -12.38
N GLN A 137 15.21 4.27 -13.33
CA GLN A 137 16.57 3.99 -13.79
C GLN A 137 17.24 5.24 -14.37
N ASN A 138 16.52 6.04 -15.15
CA ASN A 138 17.04 7.26 -15.75
C ASN A 138 17.42 8.31 -14.71
N LYS A 139 16.62 8.45 -13.63
CA LYS A 139 16.84 9.40 -12.54
C LYS A 139 17.97 8.98 -11.60
N PHE A 140 17.96 7.74 -11.10
CA PHE A 140 18.89 7.30 -10.05
C PHE A 140 20.12 6.56 -10.57
N LYS A 141 20.13 6.15 -11.84
CA LYS A 141 21.20 5.34 -12.46
C LYS A 141 21.49 4.04 -11.70
N LYS A 142 20.44 3.42 -11.14
CA LYS A 142 20.48 2.16 -10.39
C LYS A 142 20.10 0.96 -11.27
N ASN A 143 20.55 -0.22 -10.88
CA ASN A 143 20.32 -1.44 -11.65
C ASN A 143 18.91 -2.00 -11.42
N VAL A 144 18.31 -2.58 -12.46
CA VAL A 144 17.07 -3.35 -12.30
C VAL A 144 17.42 -4.79 -11.96
N ASN A 145 16.85 -5.31 -10.86
CA ASN A 145 16.99 -6.71 -10.48
C ASN A 145 15.61 -7.31 -10.18
N LEU A 146 15.14 -8.22 -11.04
CA LEU A 146 13.78 -8.77 -10.93
C LEU A 146 13.67 -9.90 -9.89
N ASN A 147 14.80 -10.51 -9.53
CA ASN A 147 14.86 -11.69 -8.67
C ASN A 147 15.13 -11.30 -7.21
N HIS A 148 16.17 -10.51 -6.98
CA HIS A 148 16.62 -10.10 -5.65
C HIS A 148 16.93 -8.60 -5.59
N PRO A 149 15.90 -7.73 -5.76
CA PRO A 149 16.09 -6.29 -5.64
C PRO A 149 16.37 -5.88 -4.19
N ASP A 150 17.18 -4.84 -4.00
CA ASP A 150 17.37 -4.23 -2.68
C ASP A 150 16.06 -3.56 -2.22
N ILE A 151 15.36 -2.92 -3.16
CA ILE A 151 14.07 -2.28 -2.92
C ILE A 151 13.05 -2.60 -4.02
N THR A 152 11.79 -2.79 -3.63
CA THR A 152 10.68 -2.93 -4.59
C THR A 152 9.75 -1.73 -4.47
N CYS A 153 9.57 -1.01 -5.59
CA CYS A 153 8.55 0.02 -5.74
C CYS A 153 7.22 -0.67 -6.11
N TYR A 154 6.29 -0.70 -5.15
CA TYR A 154 4.97 -1.28 -5.34
C TYR A 154 3.98 -0.23 -5.86
N ILE A 155 3.14 -0.63 -6.81
CA ILE A 155 2.10 0.23 -7.39
C ILE A 155 0.80 -0.58 -7.39
N ASP A 156 -0.14 -0.21 -6.54
CA ASP A 156 -1.38 -0.96 -6.36
C ASP A 156 -2.54 -0.09 -6.84
N THR A 157 -3.31 -0.54 -7.85
CA THR A 157 -4.62 0.07 -8.12
C THR A 157 -5.66 -0.59 -7.22
N ILE A 158 -6.57 0.24 -6.72
CA ILE A 158 -7.66 -0.15 -5.82
C ILE A 158 -9.01 -0.11 -6.53
#